data_AF-A0A1E2UPV4-F1
#
_entry.id   AF-A0A1E2UPV4-F1
#
_cell.length_a   1.000
_cell.length_b   1.000
_cell.length_c   1.000
_cell.angle_alpha   90.00
_cell.angle_beta   90.00
_cell.angle_gamma   90.00
#
_symmetry.space_group_name_H-M   'P 1'
#
loop_
_entity.id
_entity.type
_entity.pdbx_description
1 polymer ?
#
loop_
_entity_poly.entity_id
_entity_poly.type
_entity_poly.pdbx_seq_one_letter_code
_entity_poly.pdbx_strand_id
1 'polypeptide(L)' 'MNEVMMITAVAVVIGLIWGYRKPAGYCRMSTVEQQGLSNRIWSGLINGAVLGGIALVVATILLG' A
#
# COMPACT_ATOMS: atom_id res chain seq x y z
N MET A 1 13.97 9.86 -14.36
CA MET A 1 13.07 10.42 -13.31
C MET A 1 11.58 10.15 -13.57
N ASN A 2 11.03 10.43 -14.77
CA ASN A 2 9.60 10.15 -15.04
C ASN A 2 9.20 8.67 -14.84
N GLU A 3 10.06 7.74 -15.26
CA GLU A 3 9.82 6.30 -15.13
C GLU A 3 9.78 5.86 -13.66
N VAL A 4 10.74 6.32 -12.85
CA VAL A 4 10.79 6.07 -11.39
C VAL A 4 9.51 6.59 -10.72
N MET A 5 9.04 7.77 -11.11
CA MET A 5 7.80 8.34 -10.60
C MET A 5 6.58 7.49 -10.97
N MET A 6 6.47 7.05 -12.23
CA MET A 6 5.34 6.22 -12.68
C MET A 6 5.34 4.85 -12.00
N ILE A 7 6.49 4.18 -11.89
CA ILE A 7 6.60 2.88 -11.21
C ILE A 7 6.20 3.01 -9.75
N THR A 8 6.69 4.05 -9.06
CA THR A 8 6.34 4.33 -7.67
C THR A 8 4.84 4.59 -7.51
N ALA A 9 4.25 5.43 -8.37
CA ALA A 9 2.83 5.75 -8.31
C ALA A 9 1.94 4.51 -8.53
N VAL A 10 2.28 3.66 -9.51
CA VAL A 10 1.56 2.41 -9.76
C VAL A 10 1.67 1.47 -8.57
N ALA A 11 2.87 1.33 -7.98
CA ALA A 11 3.06 0.49 -6.79
C ALA A 11 2.25 0.99 -5.58
N VAL A 12 2.18 2.30 -5.37
CA VAL A 12 1.32 2.92 -4.34
C VAL A 12 -0.14 2.54 -4.58
N VAL A 13 -0.66 2.74 -5.79
CA VAL A 13 -2.07 2.45 -6.12
C VAL A 13 -2.38 0.97 -5.92
N ILE A 14 -1.49 0.07 -6.35
CA ILE A 14 -1.66 -1.38 -6.13
C ILE A 14 -1.70 -1.69 -4.63
N GLY A 15 -0.79 -1.12 -3.84
CA GLY A 15 -0.77 -1.31 -2.39
C GLY A 15 -2.01 -0.77 -1.69
N LEU A 16 -2.52 0.39 -2.12
CA LEU A 16 -3.77 0.97 -1.63
C LEU A 16 -4.95 0.02 -1.87
N ILE A 17 -5.13 -0.44 -3.11
CA ILE A 17 -6.25 -1.32 -3.49
C ILE A 17 -6.13 -2.66 -2.76
N TRP A 18 -4.92 -3.20 -2.67
CA TRP A 18 -4.66 -4.47 -2.00
C TRP A 18 -4.98 -4.39 -0.50
N GLY A 19 -4.47 -3.39 0.21
CA GLY A 19 -4.76 -3.20 1.64
C GLY A 19 -6.23 -2.87 1.92
N TYR A 20 -6.91 -2.18 1.00
CA TYR A 20 -8.35 -1.94 1.14
C TYR A 20 -9.21 -3.20 0.93
N ARG A 21 -8.77 -4.12 0.06
CA ARG A 21 -9.45 -5.41 -0.19
C ARG A 21 -9.09 -6.47 0.86
N LYS A 22 -7.87 -6.45 1.36
CA LYS A 22 -7.35 -7.37 2.38
C LYS A 22 -6.87 -6.56 3.58
N PRO A 23 -7.80 -5.99 4.36
CA PRO A 23 -7.45 -5.18 5.51
C PRO A 23 -6.73 -5.99 6.58
N ALA A 24 -5.79 -5.35 7.28
CA ALA A 24 -5.04 -5.97 8.35
C ALA A 24 -5.94 -6.37 9.52
N GLY A 25 -5.70 -7.57 10.05
CA GLY A 25 -6.35 -8.08 11.26
C GLY A 25 -5.50 -7.79 12.49
N TYR A 26 -5.72 -6.66 13.16
CA TYR A 26 -5.01 -6.34 14.39
C TYR A 26 -5.49 -7.23 15.55
N CYS A 27 -4.61 -7.50 16.52
CA CYS A 27 -4.93 -8.34 17.68
C CYS A 27 -6.19 -7.83 18.40
N ARG A 28 -7.14 -8.73 18.66
CA ARG A 28 -8.47 -8.48 19.27
C ARG A 28 -9.52 -7.82 18.37
N MET A 29 -9.23 -7.60 17.09
CA MET A 29 -10.22 -7.04 16.16
C MET A 29 -11.13 -8.13 15.59
N SER A 30 -12.44 -7.98 15.75
CA SER A 30 -13.42 -8.90 15.16
C SER A 30 -13.43 -8.81 13.63
N THR A 31 -13.94 -9.84 12.96
CA THR A 31 -14.02 -9.86 11.48
C THR A 31 -14.85 -8.70 10.91
N VAL A 32 -15.86 -8.23 11.65
CA VAL A 32 -16.68 -7.06 11.29
C VAL A 32 -15.88 -5.78 11.38
N GLU A 33 -15.12 -5.58 12.45
CA GLU A 33 -14.25 -4.41 12.62
C GLU A 33 -13.12 -4.39 11.59
N GLN A 34 -12.56 -5.56 11.26
CA GLN A 34 -11.53 -5.68 10.22
C GLN A 34 -12.04 -5.20 8.86
N GLN A 35 -13.29 -5.50 8.53
CA GLN A 35 -13.97 -5.03 7.32
C GLN A 35 -14.56 -3.63 7.45
N GLY A 36 -14.43 -3.00 8.62
CA GLY A 36 -14.84 -1.62 8.87
C GLY A 36 -14.13 -0.66 7.92
N LEU A 37 -14.86 0.34 7.44
CA LEU A 37 -14.37 1.30 6.44
C LEU A 37 -13.05 1.97 6.89
N SER A 38 -12.97 2.36 8.17
CA SER A 38 -11.77 2.96 8.76
C SER A 38 -10.56 2.04 8.63
N ASN A 39 -10.68 0.77 9.05
CA ASN A 39 -9.58 -0.19 9.01
C ASN A 39 -9.12 -0.48 7.57
N ARG A 40 -10.07 -0.55 6.63
CA ARG A 40 -9.77 -0.75 5.21
C ARG A 40 -9.02 0.42 4.60
N ILE A 41 -9.41 1.66 4.93
CA ILE A 41 -8.71 2.87 4.46
C ILE A 41 -7.28 2.89 5.03
N TRP A 42 -7.13 2.70 6.35
CA TRP A 42 -5.82 2.72 7.00
C TRP A 42 -4.91 1.60 6.50
N SER A 43 -5.45 0.39 6.36
CA SER A 43 -4.69 -0.74 5.83
C SER A 43 -4.29 -0.52 4.37
N GLY A 44 -5.17 0.09 3.56
CA GLY A 44 -4.83 0.56 2.22
C GLY A 44 -3.66 1.53 2.24
N LEU A 45 -3.77 2.64 2.98
CA LEU A 45 -2.75 3.69 3.08
C LEU A 45 -1.39 3.14 3.51
N ILE A 46 -1.35 2.28 4.54
CA ILE A 46 -0.11 1.67 5.02
C ILE A 46 0.51 0.79 3.92
N ASN A 47 -0.27 -0.09 3.29
CA ASN A 47 0.25 -0.96 2.23
C ASN A 47 0.70 -0.17 1.00
N GLY A 48 -0.04 0.89 0.62
CA GLY A 48 0.33 1.79 -0.46
C GLY A 48 1.66 2.50 -0.19
N ALA A 49 1.85 3.03 1.02
CA ALA A 49 3.09 3.67 1.41
C ALA A 49 4.28 2.70 1.42
N VAL A 50 4.10 1.49 1.95
CA VAL A 50 5.16 0.46 1.99
C VAL A 50 5.55 0.02 0.59
N LEU A 51 4.58 -0.34 -0.26
CA LEU A 51 4.87 -0.77 -1.64
C LEU A 51 5.45 0.37 -2.48
N GLY A 52 4.96 1.60 -2.31
CA GLY A 52 5.52 2.78 -2.94
C GLY A 52 6.96 3.04 -2.53
N GLY A 53 7.26 2.97 -1.23
CA GLY A 53 8.62 3.14 -0.71
C GLY A 53 9.59 2.09 -1.25
N ILE A 54 9.20 0.81 -1.26
CA ILE A 54 10.01 -0.27 -1.84
C ILE A 54 10.24 -0.03 -3.33
N ALA A 55 9.19 0.28 -4.08
CA ALA A 55 9.28 0.53 -5.51
C ALA A 55 10.16 1.74 -5.84
N LEU A 56 10.08 2.81 -5.05
CA LEU A 56 10.91 3.99 -5.22
C LEU A 56 12.40 3.67 -5.02
N VAL A 57 12.74 2.96 -3.94
CA VAL A 57 14.12 2.57 -3.64
C VAL A 57 14.67 1.68 -4.76
N VAL A 58 13.93 0.65 -5.15
CA VAL A 58 14.36 -0.30 -6.20
C VAL A 58 14.48 0.40 -7.56
N ALA A 59 13.49 1.20 -7.95
CA ALA A 59 13.52 1.92 -9.22
C ALA A 59 14.65 2.95 -9.27
N THR A 60 14.95 3.62 -8.15
CA THR A 60 16.09 4.54 -8.06
C THR A 60 17.43 3.82 -8.21
N ILE A 61 17.58 2.62 -7.65
CA ILE A 61 18.81 1.83 -7.76
C ILE A 61 19.01 1.29 -9.18
N LEU A 62 17.93 0.89 -9.87
CA LEU A 62 18.01 0.24 -11.18
C LEU A 62 18.03 1.22 -12.36
N LEU A 63 17.41 2.39 -12.22
CA LEU A 63 17.21 3.37 -13.30
C LEU A 63 17.88 4.73 -13.03
N GLY A 64 18.51 4.90 -11.87
CA GLY A 64 19.34 6.06 -11.50
C GLY A 64 20.82 5.76 -11.70
#